data_AF-A0A2D8PQP1-F1
#
_entry.id   AF-A0A2D8PQP1-F1
#
_cell.length_a   1.000
_cell.length_b   1.000
_cell.length_c   1.000
_cell.angle_alpha   90.00
_cell.angle_beta   90.00
_cell.angle_gamma   90.00
#
_symmetry.space_group_name_H-M   'P 1'
#
loop_
_entity.id
_entity.type
_entity.pdbx_description
1 polymer ?
#
loop_
_entity_poly.entity_id
_entity_poly.type
_entity_poly.pdbx_seq_one_letter_code
_entity_poly.pdbx_strand_id
1 'polypeptide(L)'
;MLDHLPDIVNANEPLVRRGRFFSCTFLVGIGATDWLIKISNGRVASATSGPHLMQSWQFSIRAPEDAWVAFWEPKPRPGFHDIFAMTKSGTAVIAGDLHPLMANLRYVKEVLESLRNQAADA
;
A
#
# COMPACT_ATOMS: atom_id res chain seq x y z
N MET A 1 -8.32 -2.51 8.84
CA MET A 1 -7.04 -2.93 8.23
C MET A 1 -6.28 -1.77 7.57
N LEU A 2 -6.68 -1.23 6.40
CA LEU A 2 -5.95 -0.09 5.77
C LEU A 2 -6.31 1.28 6.36
N ASP A 3 -7.41 1.39 7.09
CA ASP A 3 -7.85 2.56 7.86
C ASP A 3 -6.87 2.95 8.98
N HIS A 4 -6.05 2.03 9.49
CA HIS A 4 -4.98 2.31 10.47
C HIS A 4 -3.67 2.78 9.82
N LEU A 5 -3.56 2.70 8.49
CA LEU A 5 -2.37 3.12 7.76
C LEU A 5 -1.94 4.57 8.07
N PRO A 6 -2.87 5.56 8.22
CA PRO A 6 -2.52 6.90 8.67
C PRO A 6 -1.78 6.91 9.98
N ASP A 7 -2.28 6.22 11.01
CA ASP A 7 -1.69 6.28 12.35
C ASP A 7 -0.31 5.62 12.38
N ILE A 8 -0.16 4.45 11.75
CA ILE A 8 1.08 3.68 11.76
C ILE A 8 2.19 4.41 10.98
N VAL A 9 1.89 4.84 9.75
CA VAL A 9 2.90 5.49 8.90
C VAL A 9 3.26 6.85 9.47
N ASN A 10 2.29 7.64 9.94
CA ASN A 10 2.54 8.98 10.43
C ASN A 10 3.27 9.00 11.77
N ALA A 11 3.21 7.92 12.56
CA ALA A 11 4.01 7.72 13.76
C ALA A 11 5.45 7.24 13.46
N ASN A 12 5.72 6.72 12.26
CA ASN A 12 7.06 6.29 11.83
C ASN A 12 7.82 7.46 11.18
N GLU A 13 8.47 8.28 12.01
CA GLU A 13 9.19 9.47 11.57
C GLU A 13 10.29 9.20 10.50
N PRO A 14 11.11 8.13 10.60
CA PRO A 14 12.03 7.75 9.52
C PRO A 14 11.34 7.49 8.18
N LEU A 15 10.19 6.81 8.17
CA LEU A 15 9.43 6.51 6.95
C LEU A 15 8.84 7.79 6.35
N VAL A 16 8.23 8.65 7.17
CA VAL A 16 7.70 9.95 6.73
C VAL A 16 8.81 10.80 6.11
N ARG A 17 9.98 10.88 6.78
CA ARG A 17 11.13 11.65 6.29
C ARG A 17 11.65 11.11 4.95
N ARG A 18 11.63 9.79 4.75
CA ARG A 18 12.01 9.16 3.47
C ARG A 18 11.07 9.63 2.36
N GLY A 19 9.77 9.64 2.62
CA GLY A 19 8.73 10.03 1.66
C GLY A 19 8.50 11.52 1.51
N ARG A 20 9.25 12.41 2.19
CA ARG A 20 8.91 13.84 2.31
C ARG A 20 8.69 14.62 1.01
N PHE A 21 9.20 14.13 -0.12
CA PHE A 21 9.03 14.74 -1.45
C PHE A 21 7.98 14.03 -2.31
N PHE A 22 7.32 13.01 -1.76
CA PHE A 22 6.32 12.22 -2.45
C PHE A 22 4.92 12.64 -2.00
N SER A 23 4.12 13.06 -2.97
CA SER A 23 2.69 13.29 -2.84
C SER A 23 2.01 12.58 -4.00
N CYS A 24 1.06 11.70 -3.68
CA CYS A 24 0.47 10.78 -4.64
C CYS A 24 -0.88 10.30 -4.11
N THR A 25 -1.84 10.09 -5.01
CA THR A 25 -3.04 9.32 -4.69
C THR A 25 -2.99 8.03 -5.48
N PHE A 26 -3.04 6.89 -4.80
CA PHE A 26 -3.02 5.57 -5.41
C PHE A 26 -4.07 4.66 -4.79
N LEU A 27 -4.39 3.58 -5.48
CA LEU A 27 -5.45 2.66 -5.08
C LEU A 27 -4.87 1.32 -4.64
N VAL A 28 -5.38 0.78 -3.54
CA VAL A 28 -5.10 -0.59 -3.08
C VAL A 28 -6.40 -1.39 -3.13
N GLY A 29 -6.46 -2.40 -3.98
CA GLY A 29 -7.63 -3.27 -4.10
C GLY A 29 -7.42 -4.58 -3.34
N ILE A 30 -8.28 -4.84 -2.35
CA ILE A 30 -8.27 -6.05 -1.52
C ILE A 30 -9.53 -6.85 -1.85
N GLY A 31 -9.38 -7.93 -2.63
CA GLY A 31 -10.51 -8.70 -3.11
C GLY A 31 -11.49 -7.81 -3.89
N ALA A 32 -12.71 -7.64 -3.35
CA ALA A 32 -13.75 -6.80 -3.95
C ALA A 32 -13.75 -5.34 -3.45
N THR A 33 -12.90 -4.99 -2.48
CA THR A 33 -12.90 -3.67 -1.83
C THR A 33 -11.71 -2.85 -2.29
N ASP A 34 -11.99 -1.69 -2.89
CA ASP A 34 -10.97 -0.72 -3.25
C ASP A 34 -10.77 0.30 -2.10
N TRP A 35 -9.50 0.66 -1.88
CA TRP A 35 -9.07 1.67 -0.93
C TRP A 35 -8.29 2.77 -1.65
N LEU A 36 -8.73 4.01 -1.47
CA LEU A 36 -8.00 5.19 -1.96
C LEU A 36 -7.04 5.69 -0.88
N ILE A 37 -5.74 5.64 -1.20
CA ILE A 37 -4.66 6.08 -0.32
C ILE A 37 -4.11 7.39 -0.84
N LYS A 38 -4.16 8.43 -0.01
CA LYS A 38 -3.61 9.75 -0.31
C LYS A 38 -2.37 10.02 0.52
N ILE A 39 -1.25 10.24 -0.14
CA ILE A 39 0.01 10.66 0.46
C ILE A 39 0.22 12.16 0.20
N SER A 40 0.60 12.90 1.24
CA SER A 40 1.04 14.28 1.15
C SER A 40 2.37 14.44 1.88
N ASN A 41 3.43 14.76 1.13
CA ASN A 41 4.79 14.97 1.63
C ASN A 41 5.25 13.84 2.57
N GLY A 42 5.06 12.59 2.14
CA GLY A 42 5.45 11.41 2.91
C GLY A 42 4.55 11.06 4.09
N ARG A 43 3.47 11.80 4.33
CA ARG A 43 2.45 11.48 5.34
C ARG A 43 1.23 10.88 4.65
N VAL A 44 0.61 9.89 5.27
CA VAL A 44 -0.67 9.37 4.80
C VAL A 44 -1.74 10.35 5.27
N ALA A 45 -2.31 11.09 4.32
CA ALA A 45 -3.35 12.08 4.57
C ALA A 45 -4.72 11.42 4.77
N SER A 46 -4.99 10.34 4.05
CA SER A 46 -6.22 9.55 4.20
C SER A 46 -6.05 8.14 3.63
N ALA A 47 -6.74 7.18 4.23
CA ALA A 47 -6.95 5.84 3.70
C ALA A 47 -8.43 5.50 3.83
N THR A 48 -9.16 5.55 2.71
CA THR A 48 -10.63 5.44 2.72
C THR A 48 -11.08 4.28 1.85
N SER A 49 -11.97 3.44 2.38
CA SER A 49 -12.65 2.39 1.62
C SER A 49 -13.94 2.89 1.00
N GLY A 50 -14.38 2.27 -0.09
CA GLY A 50 -15.75 2.38 -0.59
C GLY A 50 -15.84 2.53 -2.11
N PRO A 51 -17.05 2.71 -2.66
CA PRO A 51 -17.20 3.03 -4.06
C PRO A 51 -16.65 4.43 -4.31
N HIS A 52 -15.47 4.50 -4.91
CA HIS A 52 -14.83 5.75 -5.28
C HIS A 52 -15.35 6.23 -6.64
N LEU A 53 -16.53 6.87 -6.65
CA LEU A 53 -17.07 7.44 -7.88
C LEU A 53 -16.17 8.61 -8.35
N MET A 54 -15.61 8.47 -9.55
CA MET A 54 -14.81 9.51 -10.24
C MET A 54 -13.57 10.02 -9.48
N GLN A 55 -13.07 9.29 -8.48
CA GLN A 55 -11.83 9.69 -7.79
C GLN A 55 -10.61 9.41 -8.68
N SER A 56 -9.75 10.41 -8.84
CA SER A 56 -8.50 10.24 -9.58
C SER A 56 -7.43 9.56 -8.70
N TRP A 57 -6.74 8.60 -9.30
CA TRP A 57 -5.57 7.93 -8.75
C TRP A 57 -4.53 7.77 -9.86
N GLN A 58 -3.25 7.67 -9.49
CA GLN A 58 -2.15 7.57 -10.47
C GLN A 58 -1.87 6.12 -10.85
N PHE A 59 -1.73 5.25 -9.86
CA PHE A 59 -1.62 3.80 -10.05
C PHE A 59 -2.48 3.04 -9.06
N SER A 60 -2.64 1.75 -9.32
CA SER A 60 -3.35 0.81 -8.47
C SER A 60 -2.50 -0.43 -8.22
N ILE A 61 -2.67 -1.06 -7.07
CA ILE A 61 -2.13 -2.37 -6.72
C ILE A 61 -3.31 -3.21 -6.24
N ARG A 62 -3.68 -4.23 -7.00
CA ARG A 62 -4.84 -5.09 -6.70
C ARG A 62 -4.40 -6.53 -6.52
N ALA A 63 -4.92 -7.18 -5.51
CA ALA A 63 -4.74 -8.61 -5.29
C ALA A 63 -5.95 -9.19 -4.54
N PRO A 64 -6.17 -10.52 -4.61
CA PRO A 64 -7.10 -11.22 -3.75
C PRO A 64 -6.85 -10.95 -2.24
N GLU A 65 -7.89 -11.08 -1.43
CA GLU A 65 -7.80 -10.81 0.02
C GLU A 65 -6.79 -11.74 0.73
N ASP A 66 -6.81 -13.03 0.40
CA ASP A 66 -5.87 -14.02 0.95
C ASP A 66 -4.41 -13.70 0.62
N ALA A 67 -4.15 -13.08 -0.54
CA ALA A 67 -2.82 -12.63 -0.91
C ALA A 67 -2.34 -11.45 -0.05
N TRP A 68 -3.23 -10.51 0.26
CA TRP A 68 -2.92 -9.41 1.18
C TRP A 68 -2.72 -9.90 2.62
N VAL A 69 -3.55 -10.83 3.07
CA VAL A 69 -3.36 -11.50 4.38
C VAL A 69 -1.98 -12.14 4.46
N ALA A 70 -1.59 -12.94 3.47
CA ALA A 70 -0.27 -13.55 3.41
C ALA A 70 0.87 -12.52 3.31
N PHE A 71 0.63 -11.39 2.63
CA PHE A 71 1.61 -10.29 2.55
C PHE A 71 1.83 -9.59 3.89
N TRP A 72 0.80 -9.51 4.74
CA TRP A 72 0.85 -8.87 6.06
C TRP A 72 1.20 -9.83 7.21
N GLU A 73 1.46 -11.11 6.94
CA GLU A 73 2.03 -12.01 7.94
C GLU A 73 3.35 -11.43 8.49
N PRO A 74 3.67 -11.65 9.79
CA PRO A 74 4.94 -11.19 10.37
C PRO A 74 6.16 -11.76 9.63
N LYS A 75 6.02 -12.98 9.10
CA LYS A 75 7.01 -13.64 8.24
C LYS A 75 6.30 -14.18 6.99
N PRO A 76 6.14 -13.35 5.94
CA PRO A 76 5.41 -13.74 4.74
C PRO A 76 6.06 -14.95 4.05
N ARG A 77 5.23 -15.87 3.58
CA ARG A 77 5.69 -16.97 2.73
C ARG A 77 6.37 -16.46 1.44
N PRO A 78 7.28 -17.25 0.82
CA PRO A 78 7.90 -16.88 -0.44
C PRO A 78 6.86 -16.48 -1.50
N GLY A 79 7.12 -15.40 -2.24
CA GLY A 79 6.17 -14.82 -3.20
C GLY A 79 5.26 -13.72 -2.65
N PHE A 80 5.12 -13.59 -1.33
CA PHE A 80 4.24 -12.58 -0.68
C PHE A 80 5.03 -11.56 0.15
N HIS A 81 6.36 -11.61 0.10
CA HIS A 81 7.23 -10.70 0.85
C HIS A 81 7.27 -9.28 0.27
N ASP A 82 6.91 -9.08 -1.00
CA ASP A 82 6.73 -7.74 -1.57
C ASP A 82 5.71 -7.74 -2.73
N ILE A 83 5.22 -6.55 -3.09
CA ILE A 83 4.20 -6.38 -4.14
C ILE A 83 4.68 -6.82 -5.55
N PHE A 84 5.98 -6.77 -5.84
CA PHE A 84 6.54 -7.26 -7.10
C PHE A 84 6.69 -8.78 -7.10
N ALA A 85 6.98 -9.42 -5.97
CA ALA A 85 6.93 -10.87 -5.87
C ALA A 85 5.50 -11.40 -6.15
N MET A 86 4.50 -10.71 -5.61
CA MET A 86 3.09 -10.99 -5.90
C MET A 86 2.75 -10.70 -7.37
N THR A 87 3.28 -9.62 -7.94
CA THR A 87 3.04 -9.28 -9.36
C THR A 87 3.70 -10.29 -10.30
N LYS A 88 4.94 -10.69 -10.01
CA LYS A 88 5.71 -11.66 -10.80
C LYS A 88 5.06 -13.04 -10.85
N SER A 89 4.37 -13.43 -9.77
CA SER A 89 3.60 -14.69 -9.72
C SER A 89 2.21 -14.58 -10.35
N GLY A 90 1.80 -13.38 -10.79
CA GLY A 90 0.45 -13.12 -11.31
C GLY A 90 -0.63 -12.96 -10.22
N THR A 91 -0.24 -12.98 -8.94
CA THR A 91 -1.16 -12.85 -7.79
C THR A 91 -1.64 -11.41 -7.60
N ALA A 92 -0.77 -10.44 -7.89
CA ALA A 92 -1.11 -9.01 -7.86
C ALA A 92 -1.03 -8.40 -9.26
N VAL A 93 -1.84 -7.35 -9.48
CA VAL A 93 -1.83 -6.53 -10.69
C VAL A 93 -1.53 -5.10 -10.31
N ILE A 94 -0.51 -4.53 -10.96
CA ILE A 94 -0.17 -3.11 -10.85
C ILE A 94 -0.54 -2.44 -12.18
N ALA A 95 -1.35 -1.40 -12.13
CA ALA A 95 -1.86 -0.71 -13.33
C ALA A 95 -1.91 0.82 -13.14
N GLY A 96 -1.93 1.56 -14.25
CA GLY A 96 -1.93 3.03 -14.27
C GLY A 96 -0.57 3.62 -14.66
N ASP A 97 -0.30 4.84 -14.21
CA ASP A 97 1.02 5.48 -14.36
C ASP A 97 1.99 4.92 -13.31
N LEU A 98 2.93 4.09 -13.76
CA LEU A 98 3.90 3.44 -12.89
C LEU A 98 5.06 4.35 -12.50
N HIS A 99 5.27 5.49 -13.16
CA HIS A 99 6.43 6.34 -12.90
C HIS A 99 6.49 6.84 -11.44
N PRO A 100 5.40 7.36 -10.83
CA PRO A 100 5.37 7.73 -9.41
C PRO A 100 5.70 6.57 -8.48
N LEU A 101 5.22 5.36 -8.79
CA LEU A 101 5.53 4.14 -8.02
C LEU A 101 7.01 3.78 -8.14
N MET A 102 7.56 3.73 -9.35
CA MET A 102 8.96 3.33 -9.56
C MET A 102 9.94 4.34 -8.94
N ALA A 103 9.68 5.64 -9.10
CA ALA A 103 10.51 6.71 -8.54
C ALA A 103 10.53 6.71 -7.00
N ASN A 104 9.49 6.18 -6.36
CA ASN A 104 9.33 6.18 -4.89
C ASN A 104 9.16 4.76 -4.33
N LEU A 105 9.65 3.74 -5.05
CA LEU A 105 9.33 2.34 -4.83
C LEU A 105 9.56 1.88 -3.39
N ARG A 106 10.73 2.22 -2.83
CA ARG A 106 11.08 1.83 -1.47
C ARG A 106 10.10 2.39 -0.45
N TYR A 107 9.73 3.66 -0.59
CA TYR A 107 8.77 4.29 0.31
C TYR A 107 7.39 3.63 0.19
N VAL A 108 6.89 3.40 -1.03
CA VAL A 108 5.56 2.78 -1.23
C VAL A 108 5.53 1.34 -0.69
N LYS A 109 6.60 0.56 -0.88
CA LYS A 109 6.74 -0.78 -0.28
C LYS A 109 6.70 -0.69 1.24
N GLU A 110 7.56 0.13 1.86
CA GLU A 110 7.63 0.27 3.33
C GLU A 110 6.28 0.76 3.91
N VAL A 111 5.54 1.63 3.21
CA VAL A 111 4.17 2.04 3.60
C VAL A 111 3.22 0.84 3.64
N LEU A 112 3.14 0.05 2.58
CA LEU A 112 2.24 -1.11 2.55
C LEU A 112 2.65 -2.19 3.55
N GLU A 113 3.95 -2.40 3.72
CA GLU A 113 4.51 -3.37 4.66
C GLU A 113 4.34 -2.95 6.12
N SER A 114 4.13 -1.66 6.41
CA SER A 114 4.00 -1.15 7.79
C SER A 114 2.85 -1.79 8.58
N LEU A 115 1.83 -2.30 7.89
CA LEU A 115 0.71 -3.03 8.49
C LEU A 115 1.08 -4.43 9.00
N ARG A 116 2.24 -5.00 8.59
CA ARG A 116 2.71 -6.31 9.08
C ARG A 116 2.83 -6.37 10.59
N ASN A 117 3.30 -5.28 11.19
CA ASN A 117 3.55 -5.24 12.63
C ASN A 117 2.24 -5.16 13.44
N GLN A 118 1.12 -4.78 12.83
CA GLN A 118 -0.18 -4.79 13.51
C GLN A 118 -0.88 -6.14 13.44
N ALA A 119 -0.65 -6.91 12.37
CA ALA A 119 -1.11 -8.30 12.32
C ALA A 119 -0.32 -9.23 13.27
N ALA A 120 0.87 -8.82 13.71
CA ALA A 120 1.68 -9.56 14.68
C ALA A 120 1.21 -9.38 16.13
N ASP A 121 0.59 -8.23 16.44
CA ASP A 121 0.16 -7.82 17.78
C ASP A 121 -1.35 -8.09 18.05
N ALA A 122 -2.05 -8.74 17.11
CA ALA A 122 -3.46 -9.11 17.18
C ALA A 122 -3.64 -10.64 17.29
#